data_AF-A0A920LK89-F1
#
_entry.id   AF-A0A920LK89-F1
#
_cell.length_a   1.000
_cell.length_b   1.000
_cell.length_c   1.000
_cell.angle_alpha   90.00
_cell.angle_beta   90.00
_cell.angle_gamma   90.00
#
_symmetry.space_group_name_H-M   'P 1'
#
loop_
_entity.id
_entity.type
_entity.pdbx_description
1 polymer ?
#
loop_
_entity_poly.entity_id
_entity_poly.type
_entity_poly.pdbx_seq_one_letter_code
_entity_poly.pdbx_strand_id
1 'polypeptide(L)'
;MQKISRSGVEKYLGCPRCFVLQYKYKVSLSQILSHINSAVDELCKNEFDHYRQKGEPHPLFLEHNIDAIPFMHADIDKWRNFRQGLHTPQRLMVITFMAPSMMWSSQMDS
;
A
#
# COMPACT_ATOMS: atom_id res chain seq x y z
N MET A 1 6.55 -3.00 25.09
CA MET A 1 5.36 -2.73 24.26
C MET A 1 5.30 -3.79 23.17
N GLN A 2 4.26 -4.63 23.11
CA GLN A 2 4.14 -5.61 22.01
C GLN A 2 3.66 -4.90 20.76
N LYS A 3 4.41 -5.02 19.65
CA LYS A 3 3.98 -4.50 18.34
C LYS A 3 2.90 -5.43 17.78
N ILE A 4 1.68 -4.92 17.65
CA ILE A 4 0.55 -5.64 17.05
C ILE A 4 0.28 -5.00 15.69
N SER A 5 0.20 -5.83 14.63
CA SER A 5 -0.15 -5.35 13.29
C SER A 5 -1.64 -5.05 13.20
N ARG A 6 -2.06 -4.24 12.21
CA ARG A 6 -3.49 -3.99 11.92
C ARG A 6 -4.29 -5.29 11.82
N SER A 7 -3.80 -6.27 11.06
CA SER A 7 -4.44 -7.59 10.93
C SER A 7 -4.49 -8.35 12.26
N GLY A 8 -3.54 -8.10 13.18
CA GLY A 8 -3.60 -8.61 14.54
C GLY A 8 -4.77 -8.05 15.34
N VAL A 9 -5.05 -6.75 15.21
CA VAL A 9 -6.21 -6.09 15.84
C VAL A 9 -7.51 -6.61 15.25
N GLU A 10 -7.63 -6.66 13.93
CA GLU A 10 -8.81 -7.22 13.24
C GLU A 10 -9.07 -8.66 13.68
N LYS A 11 -8.02 -9.47 13.85
CA LYS A 11 -8.15 -10.85 14.35
C LYS A 11 -8.63 -10.92 15.79
N TYR A 12 -8.19 -10.01 16.66
CA TYR A 12 -8.68 -9.93 18.04
C TYR A 12 -10.16 -9.55 18.08
N LEU A 13 -10.56 -8.55 17.29
CA LEU A 13 -11.95 -8.12 17.17
C LEU A 13 -12.85 -9.25 16.63
N GLY A 14 -12.37 -10.03 15.66
CA GLY A 14 -13.12 -11.16 15.11
C GLY A 14 -13.18 -12.38 16.05
N CYS A 15 -12.08 -12.70 16.73
CA CYS A 15 -12.06 -13.77 17.73
C CYS A 15 -10.89 -13.61 18.73
N PRO A 16 -11.17 -13.19 19.98
CA PRO A 16 -10.16 -13.02 21.02
C PRO A 16 -9.39 -14.31 21.33
N ARG A 17 -10.06 -15.47 21.31
CA ARG A 17 -9.43 -16.78 21.57
C ARG A 17 -8.40 -17.12 20.49
N CYS A 18 -8.75 -16.93 19.21
CA CYS A 18 -7.86 -17.19 18.08
C CYS A 18 -6.65 -16.24 18.10
N PHE A 19 -6.84 -15.00 18.53
CA PHE A 19 -5.74 -14.06 18.74
C PHE A 19 -4.76 -14.56 19.81
N VAL A 20 -5.25 -14.96 20.99
CA VAL A 20 -4.39 -15.48 22.07
C VAL A 20 -3.65 -16.75 21.63
N LEU A 21 -4.35 -17.68 20.98
CA LEU A 21 -3.73 -18.91 20.46
C LEU A 21 -2.58 -18.62 19.49
N GLN A 22 -2.75 -17.67 18.59
CA GLN A 22 -1.69 -17.32 17.62
C GLN A 22 -0.55 -16.51 18.24
N TYR A 23 -0.86 -15.48 19.05
CA TYR A 23 0.16 -14.55 19.56
C TYR A 23 0.95 -15.12 20.74
N LYS A 24 0.26 -15.81 21.66
CA LYS A 24 0.84 -16.40 22.88
C LYS A 24 1.29 -17.84 22.67
N TYR A 25 0.44 -18.69 22.09
CA TYR A 25 0.70 -20.13 21.97
C TYR A 25 1.29 -20.55 20.61
N LYS A 26 1.47 -19.60 19.68
CA LYS A 26 2.02 -19.82 18.32
C LYS A 26 1.27 -20.89 17.51
N VAL A 27 -0.01 -21.12 17.82
CA VAL A 27 -0.89 -22.00 17.07
C VAL A 27 -1.63 -21.16 16.02
N SER A 28 -1.28 -21.34 14.75
CA SER A 28 -1.95 -20.65 13.63
C SER A 28 -2.57 -21.65 12.66
N LEU A 29 -3.75 -21.32 12.17
CA LEU A 29 -4.32 -21.97 10.99
C LEU A 29 -3.45 -21.63 9.78
N SER A 30 -3.17 -22.62 8.92
CA SER A 30 -2.50 -22.38 7.65
C SER A 30 -3.42 -21.56 6.74
N GLN A 31 -3.11 -20.28 6.55
CA GLN A 31 -3.78 -19.43 5.58
C GLN A 31 -2.98 -19.45 4.28
N ILE A 32 -3.46 -20.20 3.29
CA ILE A 32 -2.88 -20.26 1.95
C ILE A 32 -3.80 -19.45 1.03
N LEU A 33 -3.50 -18.16 0.78
CA LEU A 33 -4.02 -17.43 -0.39
C LEU A 33 -3.44 -15.99 -0.60
N SER A 34 -2.21 -15.68 -0.21
CA SER A 34 -1.68 -14.30 -0.35
C SER A 34 -0.61 -14.09 -1.43
N HIS A 35 -0.11 -15.16 -2.06
CA HIS A 35 1.04 -15.04 -2.98
C HIS A 35 0.69 -14.36 -4.31
N ILE A 36 -0.49 -14.63 -4.89
CA ILE A 36 -0.91 -14.03 -6.17
C ILE A 36 -1.08 -12.51 -6.01
N ASN A 37 -1.78 -12.08 -4.97
CA ASN A 37 -1.98 -10.65 -4.72
C ASN A 37 -0.65 -9.92 -4.49
N SER A 38 0.33 -10.58 -3.87
CA SER A 38 1.67 -10.01 -3.68
C SER A 38 2.42 -9.91 -5.00
N ALA A 39 2.32 -10.91 -5.88
CA ALA A 39 2.96 -10.90 -7.20
C ALA A 39 2.33 -9.86 -8.13
N VAL A 40 1.00 -9.72 -8.11
CA VAL A 40 0.29 -8.69 -8.89
C VAL A 40 0.68 -7.29 -8.42
N ASP A 41 0.75 -7.05 -7.11
CA ASP A 41 1.20 -5.78 -6.54
C ASP A 41 2.65 -5.45 -6.95
N GLU A 42 3.54 -6.44 -6.98
CA GLU A 42 4.92 -6.28 -7.46
C GLU A 42 5.00 -5.94 -8.96
N LEU A 43 4.20 -6.60 -9.80
CA LEU A 43 4.14 -6.29 -11.23
C LEU A 43 3.65 -4.86 -11.49
N CYS A 44 2.55 -4.45 -10.85
CA CYS A 44 2.02 -3.09 -10.98
C CYS A 44 3.06 -2.05 -10.52
N LYS A 45 3.77 -2.33 -9.43
CA LYS A 45 4.84 -1.48 -8.93
C LYS A 45 5.94 -1.27 -9.97
N ASN A 46 6.41 -2.35 -10.60
CA ASN A 46 7.45 -2.28 -11.62
C ASN A 46 6.99 -1.52 -12.87
N GLU A 47 5.74 -1.72 -13.28
CA GLU A 47 5.15 -0.97 -14.40
C GLU A 47 5.10 0.53 -14.11
N PHE A 48 4.59 0.94 -12.94
CA PHE A 48 4.57 2.35 -12.57
C PHE A 48 5.96 2.96 -12.38
N ASP A 49 6.96 2.17 -11.97
CA ASP A 49 8.35 2.64 -11.89
C ASP A 49 8.92 2.97 -13.27
N HIS A 50 8.59 2.18 -14.28
CA HIS A 50 9.01 2.44 -15.65
C HIS A 50 8.48 3.79 -16.17
N TYR A 51 7.18 4.06 -15.98
CA TYR A 51 6.57 5.33 -16.40
C TYR A 51 7.04 6.53 -15.55
N ARG A 52 7.28 6.32 -14.25
CA ARG A 52 7.82 7.34 -13.35
C ARG A 52 9.22 7.81 -13.76
N GLN A 53 10.10 6.89 -14.18
CA GLN A 53 11.44 7.23 -14.67
C GLN A 53 11.40 8.00 -15.99
N LYS A 54 10.41 7.72 -16.85
CA LYS A 54 10.19 8.44 -18.10
C LYS A 54 9.50 9.78 -17.93
N GLY A 55 8.79 9.99 -16.81
CA GLY A 55 7.94 11.17 -16.60
C GLY A 55 6.69 11.17 -17.49
N GLU A 56 6.28 10.01 -17.98
CA GLU A 56 5.14 9.86 -18.88
C GLU A 56 3.89 9.38 -18.12
N PRO A 57 2.68 9.77 -18.55
CA PRO A 57 1.45 9.21 -18.01
C PRO A 57 1.32 7.73 -18.40
N HIS A 58 0.73 6.93 -17.51
CA HIS A 58 0.43 5.53 -17.81
C HIS A 58 -0.63 5.44 -18.92
N PRO A 59 -0.58 4.46 -19.84
CA PRO A 59 -1.56 4.29 -20.93
C PRO A 59 -3.01 4.27 -20.45
N LEU A 60 -3.28 3.63 -19.31
CA LEU A 60 -4.60 3.61 -18.67
C LEU A 60 -5.13 5.02 -18.33
N PHE A 61 -4.27 5.99 -18.00
CA PHE A 61 -4.74 7.36 -17.75
C PHE A 61 -5.08 8.08 -19.03
N LEU A 62 -4.33 7.83 -20.10
CA LEU A 62 -4.63 8.38 -21.42
C LEU A 62 -5.96 7.83 -21.94
N GLU A 63 -6.21 6.52 -21.78
CA GLU A 63 -7.49 5.89 -22.16
C GLU A 63 -8.69 6.47 -21.39
N HIS A 64 -8.49 6.85 -20.13
CA HIS A 64 -9.54 7.39 -19.27
C HIS A 64 -9.55 8.93 -19.18
N ASN A 65 -8.76 9.64 -19.98
CA ASN A 65 -8.58 11.11 -19.94
C ASN A 65 -8.25 11.66 -18.54
N ILE A 66 -7.43 10.92 -17.78
CA ILE A 66 -6.95 11.34 -16.46
C ILE A 66 -5.62 12.06 -16.66
N ASP A 67 -5.57 13.35 -16.32
CA ASP A 67 -4.31 14.11 -16.31
C ASP A 67 -3.54 13.83 -15.01
N ALA A 68 -2.83 12.70 -15.00
CA ALA A 68 -2.05 12.26 -13.85
C ALA A 68 -0.72 11.64 -14.30
N ILE A 69 0.37 12.16 -13.74
CA ILE A 69 1.72 11.66 -13.94
C ILE A 69 2.17 10.93 -12.66
N PRO A 70 2.85 9.77 -12.76
CA PRO A 70 3.36 9.07 -11.59
C PRO A 70 4.26 9.98 -10.74
N PHE A 71 3.88 10.23 -9.49
CA PHE A 71 4.61 11.14 -8.62
C PHE A 71 6.02 10.62 -8.31
N MET A 72 7.04 11.48 -8.43
CA MET A 72 8.44 11.14 -8.14
C MET A 72 8.94 11.91 -6.91
N HIS A 73 9.40 11.18 -5.89
CA HIS A 73 9.97 11.75 -4.68
C HIS A 73 11.11 10.86 -4.15
N ALA A 74 12.12 11.46 -3.52
CA ALA A 74 13.31 10.75 -3.02
C ALA A 74 12.96 9.67 -1.97
N ASP A 75 11.89 9.87 -1.21
CA ASP A 75 11.43 8.94 -0.17
C ASP A 75 10.33 7.96 -0.64
N ILE A 76 10.05 7.88 -1.94
CA ILE A 76 8.95 7.05 -2.44
C ILE A 76 9.10 5.56 -2.10
N ASP A 77 10.33 5.05 -2.12
CA ASP A 77 10.63 3.65 -1.77
C ASP A 77 10.41 3.37 -0.27
N LYS A 78 10.60 4.38 0.57
CA LYS A 78 10.28 4.29 2.00
C LYS A 78 8.78 4.21 2.20
N TRP A 79 8.01 5.07 1.53
CA TRP A 79 6.56 5.11 1.66
C TRP A 79 5.86 3.87 1.08
N ARG A 80 6.41 3.29 0.01
CA ARG A 80 5.92 2.04 -0.61
C ARG A 80 6.18 0.81 0.25
N ASN A 81 7.09 0.89 1.21
CA ASN A 81 7.38 -0.22 2.10
C ASN A 81 6.34 -0.31 3.22
N PHE A 82 5.38 -1.23 3.05
CA PHE A 82 4.31 -1.47 4.03
C PHE A 82 4.82 -1.77 5.45
N ARG A 83 6.07 -2.21 5.60
CA ARG A 83 6.69 -2.51 6.90
C ARG A 83 7.12 -1.28 7.68
N GLN A 84 7.36 -0.15 7.02
CA GLN A 84 7.79 1.08 7.68
C GLN A 84 6.61 1.84 8.31
N GLY A 85 5.40 1.62 7.79
CA GLY A 85 4.21 2.37 8.20
C GLY A 85 4.27 3.82 7.70
N LEU A 86 3.10 4.41 7.43
CA LEU A 86 3.00 5.82 7.10
C LEU A 86 2.88 6.61 8.40
N HIS A 87 3.85 7.49 8.67
CA HIS A 87 3.77 8.45 9.77
C HIS A 87 3.76 9.85 9.16
N THR A 88 2.56 10.39 8.90
CA THR A 88 2.40 11.74 8.37
C THR A 88 2.07 12.70 9.51
N PRO A 89 2.87 13.77 9.71
CA PRO A 89 2.45 14.88 10.55
C PRO A 89 1.44 15.71 9.73
N GLN A 90 0.16 15.60 10.11
CA GLN A 90 -0.96 16.50 9.82
C GLN A 90 -1.20 16.96 8.35
N ARG A 91 -2.39 16.62 7.86
CA ARG A 91 -3.13 17.26 6.75
C ARG A 91 -2.40 17.28 5.39
N LEU A 92 -1.91 16.13 4.94
CA LEU A 92 -1.77 15.89 3.50
C LEU A 92 -2.88 14.93 3.08
N MET A 93 -3.91 15.45 2.40
CA MET A 93 -4.98 14.64 1.82
C MET A 93 -4.44 13.97 0.55
N VAL A 94 -3.48 13.06 0.72
CA VAL A 94 -3.06 12.17 -0.36
C VAL A 94 -4.21 11.19 -0.53
N ILE A 95 -4.91 11.30 -1.66
CA ILE A 95 -5.96 10.35 -2.02
C ILE A 95 -5.27 9.02 -2.34
N THR A 96 -5.05 8.20 -1.31
CA THR A 96 -4.54 6.83 -1.47
C THR A 96 -5.69 5.93 -1.91
N PHE A 97 -5.95 5.84 -3.20
CA PHE A 97 -6.71 4.73 -3.75
C PHE A 97 -5.77 3.53 -3.84
N MET A 98 -6.00 2.54 -2.96
CA MET A 98 -5.42 1.19 -3.00
C MET A 98 -3.90 1.14 -3.25
N ALA A 99 -3.15 1.15 -2.14
CA ALA A 99 -1.69 1.02 -2.03
C ALA A 99 -0.87 2.32 -2.12
N PRO A 100 0.17 2.48 -1.27
CA PRO A 100 1.09 3.62 -1.33
C PRO A 100 1.88 3.70 -2.66
N SER A 101 1.74 2.73 -3.56
CA SER A 101 2.32 2.72 -4.91
C SER A 101 1.61 3.64 -5.90
N MET A 102 0.36 4.02 -5.62
CA MET A 102 -0.48 4.84 -6.50
C MET A 102 -0.59 6.28 -5.97
N MET A 103 0.55 6.94 -5.79
CA MET A 103 0.60 8.35 -5.42
C MET A 103 0.60 9.20 -6.71
N TRP A 104 -0.44 10.02 -6.86
CA TRP A 104 -0.64 10.96 -7.97
C TRP A 104 -0.61 12.37 -7.39
N SER A 105 0.12 13.28 -8.04
CA SER A 105 -0.09 14.71 -7.83
C SER A 105 -1.11 15.18 -8.86
N SER A 106 -2.35 15.42 -8.43
CA SER A 106 -3.26 16.27 -9.19
C SER A 106 -2.86 17.70 -8.85
N GLN A 107 -2.48 18.51 -9.85
CA GLN A 107 -2.56 19.96 -9.69
C GLN A 107 -4.04 20.29 -9.45
N MET A 108 -4.39 20.56 -8.20
CA MET A 108 -5.60 21.34 -7.91
C MET A 108 -5.29 22.76 -8.34
N ASP A 109 -5.51 23.03 -9.63
CA ASP A 109 -5.63 24.40 -10.11
C ASP A 109 -7.01 24.93 -9.72
N SER A 110 -6.99 26.08 -9.03
CA SER A 110 -8.08 26.97 -8.58
C SER A 110 -8.71 26.70 -7.22
#